data_AF-A0A2D4UQL7-F1
#
_entry.id   AF-A0A2D4UQL7-F1
#
_cell.length_a   1.000
_cell.length_b   1.000
_cell.length_c   1.000
_cell.angle_alpha   90.00
_cell.angle_beta   90.00
_cell.angle_gamma   90.00
#
_symmetry.space_group_name_H-M   'P 1'
#
loop_
_entity.id
_entity.type
_entity.pdbx_description
1 polymer ?
#
loop_
_entity_poly.entity_id
_entity_poly.type
_entity_poly.pdbx_seq_one_letter_code
_entity_poly.pdbx_strand_id
1 'polypeptide(L)' 'MDQKKTKNTLLRRQFLGGTAAALGSVAATSYASAAESNPANLPPNVPEWTPYLGAGVDATPYGMPSEHESHVIRRNVE' A
#
# COMPACT_ATOMS: atom_id res chain seq x y z
N MET A 1 -54.73 -13.49 21.64
CA MET A 1 -53.63 -14.21 20.98
C MET A 1 -52.77 -13.17 20.30
N ASP A 2 -51.69 -12.72 20.93
CA ASP A 2 -50.87 -11.62 20.41
C ASP A 2 -49.46 -12.15 20.13
N GLN A 3 -49.12 -12.29 18.85
CA GLN A 3 -47.86 -12.88 18.38
C GLN A 3 -46.84 -11.76 18.17
N LYS A 4 -45.91 -11.63 19.11
CA LYS A 4 -44.83 -10.64 19.06
C LYS A 4 -43.80 -11.05 18.00
N LYS A 5 -43.84 -10.43 16.82
CA LYS A 5 -42.82 -10.61 15.77
C LYS A 5 -41.48 -10.03 16.24
N THR A 6 -40.53 -10.90 16.58
CA THR A 6 -39.14 -10.53 16.86
C THR A 6 -38.44 -10.14 15.56
N LYS A 7 -38.05 -8.87 15.42
CA LYS A 7 -37.21 -8.43 14.30
C LYS A 7 -35.80 -8.98 14.52
N ASN A 8 -35.36 -9.85 13.63
CA ASN A 8 -34.03 -10.45 13.68
C ASN A 8 -32.97 -9.40 13.26
N THR A 9 -32.62 -8.51 14.19
CA THR A 9 -31.59 -7.49 13.96
C THR A 9 -30.23 -8.16 14.11
N LEU A 10 -29.67 -8.65 13.00
CA LEU A 10 -28.27 -9.04 12.95
C LEU A 10 -27.42 -7.80 13.28
N LEU A 11 -26.71 -7.84 14.40
CA LEU A 11 -25.92 -6.73 14.89
C LEU A 11 -24.75 -6.50 13.93
N ARG A 12 -24.66 -5.30 13.33
CA ARG A 12 -23.56 -4.91 12.42
C ARG A 12 -22.19 -5.23 13.00
N ARG A 13 -22.03 -5.12 14.33
CA ARG A 13 -20.79 -5.45 15.04
C ARG A 13 -20.46 -6.95 15.02
N GLN A 14 -21.45 -7.83 15.07
CA GLN A 14 -21.26 -9.27 14.95
C GLN A 14 -20.93 -9.66 13.52
N PHE A 15 -21.57 -9.02 12.54
CA PHE A 15 -21.22 -9.21 11.12
C PHE A 15 -19.80 -8.74 10.84
N LEU A 16 -19.46 -7.49 11.20
CA LEU A 16 -18.12 -6.92 11.00
C LEU A 16 -17.03 -7.67 11.79
N GLY A 17 -17.32 -8.08 13.03
CA GLY A 17 -16.41 -8.88 13.84
C GLY A 17 -16.20 -10.30 13.31
N GLY A 18 -17.28 -10.94 12.81
CA GLY A 18 -17.22 -12.26 12.18
C GLY A 18 -16.47 -12.22 10.84
N THR A 19 -16.66 -11.17 10.04
CA THR A 19 -15.92 -10.99 8.78
C THR A 19 -14.46 -10.61 9.01
N ALA A 20 -14.14 -9.82 10.04
CA ALA A 20 -12.77 -9.43 10.37
C ALA A 20 -11.91 -10.65 10.79
N ALA A 21 -12.49 -11.61 11.50
CA ALA A 21 -11.79 -12.84 11.88
C ALA A 21 -11.51 -13.77 10.67
N ALA A 22 -12.44 -13.84 9.71
CA ALA A 22 -12.30 -14.69 8.53
C ALA A 22 -11.44 -14.06 7.41
N LEU A 23 -11.46 -12.73 7.27
CA LEU A 23 -10.70 -11.99 6.24
C LEU A 23 -9.36 -11.44 6.73
N GLY A 24 -9.15 -11.34 8.05
CA GLY A 24 -7.93 -10.80 8.65
C GLY A 24 -6.68 -11.63 8.35
N SER A 25 -6.84 -12.95 8.14
CA SER A 25 -5.74 -13.84 7.73
C SER A 25 -5.27 -13.61 6.29
N VAL A 26 -6.17 -13.17 5.39
CA VAL A 26 -5.86 -12.88 3.98
C VAL A 26 -5.35 -11.45 3.81
N ALA A 27 -5.84 -10.49 4.60
CA ALA A 27 -5.38 -9.10 4.51
C ALA A 27 -3.96 -8.90 5.06
N ALA A 28 -3.54 -9.67 6.07
CA ALA A 28 -2.22 -9.55 6.67
C ALA A 28 -1.07 -9.89 5.70
N THR A 29 -1.31 -10.73 4.69
CA THR A 29 -0.30 -11.08 3.68
C THR A 29 -0.16 -10.02 2.58
N SER A 30 -1.23 -9.25 2.30
CA SER A 30 -1.23 -8.23 1.23
C SER A 30 -0.55 -6.90 1.60
N TYR A 31 -0.37 -6.57 2.88
CA TYR A 31 0.33 -5.34 3.30
C TYR A 31 1.85 -5.42 3.18
N ALA A 32 2.39 -6.61 2.88
CA ALA A 32 3.79 -6.78 2.51
C ALA A 32 4.01 -6.59 1.00
N SER A 33 3.32 -5.63 0.37
CA SER A 33 3.68 -5.16 -0.97
C SER A 33 4.86 -4.19 -0.88
N ALA A 34 5.94 -4.59 -0.21
CA ALA A 34 7.24 -4.02 -0.55
C ALA A 34 7.53 -4.55 -1.95
N ALA A 35 7.80 -3.66 -2.91
CA ALA A 35 8.19 -4.07 -4.24
C ALA A 35 9.30 -5.14 -4.13
N GLU A 36 9.10 -6.28 -4.80
CA GLU A 36 10.06 -7.37 -4.76
C GLU A 36 11.42 -6.83 -5.18
N SER A 37 12.41 -6.93 -4.28
CA SER A 37 13.73 -6.38 -4.56
C SER A 37 14.37 -7.17 -5.69
N ASN A 38 14.80 -6.48 -6.75
CA ASN A 38 15.52 -7.11 -7.85
C ASN A 38 16.74 -7.90 -7.28
N PRO A 39 16.79 -9.24 -7.44
CA PRO A 39 17.88 -10.05 -6.90
C PRO A 39 19.28 -9.63 -7.38
N ALA A 40 19.37 -9.02 -8.57
CA ALA A 40 20.62 -8.48 -9.10
C ALA A 40 21.16 -7.30 -8.28
N ASN A 41 20.30 -6.63 -7.51
CA ASN A 41 20.63 -5.48 -6.68
C ASN A 41 20.83 -5.84 -5.21
N LEU A 42 20.70 -7.13 -4.85
CA LEU A 42 20.91 -7.61 -3.49
C LEU A 42 22.36 -8.07 -3.26
N PRO A 43 22.90 -7.95 -2.03
CA PRO A 43 24.21 -8.51 -1.70
C PRO A 43 24.30 -10.01 -2.04
N PRO A 44 25.43 -10.50 -2.58
CA PRO A 44 26.72 -9.82 -2.77
C PRO A 44 26.86 -9.06 -4.09
N ASN A 45 25.79 -8.97 -4.89
CA ASN A 45 25.84 -8.34 -6.20
C ASN A 45 25.97 -6.82 -6.08
N VAL A 46 26.63 -6.20 -7.05
CA VAL A 46 26.75 -4.74 -7.14
C VAL A 46 25.68 -4.22 -8.11
N PRO A 47 24.74 -3.38 -7.64
CA PRO A 47 23.71 -2.79 -8.51
C PRO A 47 24.30 -1.93 -9.63
N GLU A 48 23.61 -1.85 -10.77
CA GLU A 48 24.14 -1.17 -11.96
C GLU A 48 24.46 0.32 -11.77
N TRP A 49 23.80 1.02 -10.84
CA TRP A 49 24.00 2.46 -10.59
C TRP A 49 25.18 2.76 -9.65
N THR A 50 25.67 1.76 -8.91
CA THR A 50 26.78 1.95 -7.94
C THR A 50 28.11 2.39 -8.58
N PRO A 51 28.56 1.82 -9.72
CA PRO A 51 29.88 2.14 -10.28
C PRO A 51 29.91 3.43 -11.10
N TYR A 52 28.76 3.98 -11.51
CA TYR A 52 28.71 5.16 -12.38
C TYR A 52 28.35 6.42 -11.59
N LEU A 53 28.82 7.56 -12.08
CA LEU A 53 28.39 8.85 -11.56
C LEU A 53 26.95 9.12 -12.00
N GLY A 54 26.18 9.75 -11.10
CA GLY A 54 24.84 10.23 -11.41
C GLY A 54 24.86 11.47 -12.30
N ALA A 55 23.71 12.13 -12.40
CA ALA A 55 23.58 13.40 -13.11
C ALA A 55 24.52 14.49 -12.53
N GLY A 56 25.02 15.37 -13.40
CA GLY A 56 25.82 16.53 -13.00
C GLY A 56 25.02 17.54 -12.18
N VAL A 57 25.73 18.43 -11.47
CA VAL A 57 25.10 19.45 -10.61
C VAL A 57 24.31 20.51 -11.38
N ASP A 58 24.60 20.69 -12.67
CA ASP A 58 23.97 21.63 -13.59
C ASP A 58 22.88 20.99 -14.45
N ALA A 59 22.61 19.69 -14.30
CA ALA A 59 21.64 18.96 -15.11
C ALA A 59 20.20 19.48 -14.94
N THR A 60 19.85 19.94 -13.75
CA THR A 60 18.51 20.47 -13.44
C THR A 60 18.63 21.80 -12.69
N PRO A 61 18.59 22.96 -13.38
CA PRO A 61 18.69 24.28 -12.75
C PRO A 61 17.61 24.52 -11.68
N TYR A 62 16.42 23.95 -11.89
CA TYR A 62 15.38 23.83 -10.87
C TYR A 62 15.00 22.36 -10.72
N GLY A 63 14.98 21.88 -9.48
CA GLY A 63 14.61 20.51 -9.17
C GLY A 63 13.12 20.26 -9.35
N MET A 64 12.78 19.02 -9.68
CA MET A 64 11.43 18.47 -9.70
C MET A 64 11.40 17.17 -8.89
N PRO A 65 10.25 16.73 -8.36
CA PRO A 65 10.15 15.45 -7.65
C PRO A 65 10.60 14.27 -8.53
N SER A 66 11.06 13.20 -7.87
CA SER A 66 11.42 11.95 -8.55
C SER A 66 10.21 11.32 -9.24
N GLU A 67 10.41 10.63 -10.37
CA GLU A 67 9.35 9.93 -11.09
C GLU A 67 8.63 8.87 -10.23
N HIS A 68 9.37 8.25 -9.31
CA HIS A 68 8.84 7.27 -8.35
C HIS A 68 7.90 7.90 -7.31
N GLU A 69 7.93 9.23 -7.18
CA GLU A 69 7.08 10.02 -6.27
C GLU A 69 5.96 10.76 -7.01
N SER A 70 5.68 10.42 -8.26
CA SER A 70 4.62 11.05 -9.08
C SER A 70 3.23 11.06 -8.43
N HIS A 71 2.98 10.14 -7.49
CA HIS A 71 1.73 10.05 -6.75
C HIS A 71 1.60 11.07 -5.60
N VAL A 72 2.69 11.75 -5.23
CA VAL A 72 2.77 12.74 -4.16
C VAL A 72 2.34 14.10 -4.69
N ILE A 73 1.03 14.26 -4.84
CA ILE A 73 0.40 15.51 -5.31
C ILE A 73 -0.72 15.94 -4.37
N ARG A 74 -1.02 17.24 -4.37
CA ARG A 74 -2.20 17.76 -3.67
C ARG A 74 -3.45 17.22 -4.35
N ARG A 75 -4.39 16.68 -3.56
CA ARG A 75 -5.68 16.20 -4.05
C ARG A 75 -6.80 16.98 -3.36
N ASN A 76 -7.81 17.34 -4.15
CA ASN A 76 -9.03 17.97 -3.67
C ASN A 76 -10.19 16.98 -3.83
N VAL A 77 -11.23 17.13 -3.01
CA VAL A 77 -12.48 16.39 -3.10
C VAL A 77 -13.53 17.34 -3.66
N GLU A 78 -14.24 16.91 -4.70
CA GLU A 78 -15.41 17.59 -5.29
C GLU A 78 -16.71 16.97 -4.79
#